data_AF-A0AAN8GKN2-F1
#
_entry.id   AF-A0AAN8GKN2-F1
#
_cell.length_a   1.000
_cell.length_b   1.000
_cell.length_c   1.000
_cell.angle_alpha   90.00
_cell.angle_beta   90.00
_cell.angle_gamma   90.00
#
_symmetry.space_group_name_H-M   'P 1'
#
loop_
_entity.id
_entity.type
_entity.pdbx_description
1 polymer ?
#
loop_
_entity_poly.entity_id
_entity_poly.type
_entity_poly.pdbx_seq_one_letter_code
_entity_poly.pdbx_strand_id
1 'polypeptide(L)'
;MWVHMKDLACKCPKIQMSKRFLVMGGSEGGMGTGTGPGVGPGGGATSPGGERIGLMADKNSLVIQWRDVWTRRLRKFQRKEKKGKCSKA
;
A
#
# COMPACT_ATOMS: atom_id res chain seq x y z
N MET A 1 0.55 -7.67 3.43
CA MET A 1 -0.40 -6.61 3.03
C MET A 1 -1.53 -6.60 4.05
N TRP A 2 -1.98 -5.41 4.46
CA TRP A 2 -3.00 -5.25 5.50
C TRP A 2 -4.22 -4.50 4.94
N VAL A 3 -5.39 -4.79 5.48
CA VAL A 3 -6.64 -4.07 5.17
C VAL A 3 -7.34 -3.77 6.50
N HIS A 4 -7.77 -2.54 6.75
CA HIS A 4 -8.55 -2.25 7.95
C HIS A 4 -9.97 -2.77 7.83
N MET A 5 -10.61 -3.04 8.98
CA MET A 5 -12.02 -3.43 9.05
C MET A 5 -12.95 -2.41 8.39
N LYS A 6 -12.67 -1.11 8.53
CA LYS A 6 -13.46 -0.03 7.88
C LYS A 6 -13.42 -0.12 6.35
N ASP A 7 -12.28 -0.51 5.78
CA ASP A 7 -12.10 -0.63 4.33
C ASP A 7 -12.75 -1.92 3.80
N LEU A 8 -12.76 -3.00 4.59
CA LEU A 8 -13.55 -4.19 4.28
C LEU A 8 -15.05 -3.90 4.27
N ALA A 9 -15.55 -3.12 5.25
CA ALA A 9 -16.96 -2.78 5.36
C ALA A 9 -17.48 -1.99 4.14
N CYS A 10 -16.66 -1.11 3.57
CA CYS A 10 -17.00 -0.38 2.34
C CYS A 10 -16.66 -1.13 1.04
N LYS A 11 -16.16 -2.38 1.14
CA LYS A 11 -15.72 -3.23 0.01
C LYS A 11 -14.59 -2.58 -0.81
N CYS A 12 -13.71 -1.83 -0.14
CA CYS A 12 -12.57 -1.15 -0.73
C CYS A 12 -11.24 -1.77 -0.28
N PRO A 13 -10.25 -1.88 -1.19
CA PRO A 13 -10.41 -1.80 -2.64
C PRO A 13 -11.17 -3.03 -3.18
N LYS A 14 -11.73 -2.94 -4.39
CA LYS A 14 -12.52 -4.03 -5.03
C LYS A 14 -11.62 -5.23 -5.41
N ILE A 15 -11.28 -6.04 -4.42
CA ILE A 15 -10.50 -7.28 -4.55
C ILE A 15 -11.47 -8.47 -4.47
N GLN A 16 -11.23 -9.47 -5.33
CA GLN A 16 -11.95 -10.74 -5.29
C GLN A 16 -10.98 -11.86 -4.90
N MET A 17 -11.44 -12.80 -4.07
CA MET A 17 -10.67 -14.02 -3.81
C MET A 17 -10.37 -14.75 -5.13
N SER A 18 -9.29 -15.54 -5.14
CA SER A 18 -8.78 -16.33 -6.28
C SER A 18 -8.36 -15.56 -7.55
N LYS A 19 -8.52 -14.23 -7.59
CA LYS A 19 -8.04 -13.38 -8.69
C LYS A 19 -6.71 -12.72 -8.34
N ARG A 20 -5.93 -12.42 -9.38
CA ARG A 20 -4.64 -11.72 -9.27
C ARG A 20 -4.83 -10.23 -9.52
N PHE A 21 -4.19 -9.39 -8.71
CA PHE A 21 -4.28 -7.93 -8.82
C PHE A 21 -2.89 -7.31 -8.71
N LEU A 22 -2.67 -6.19 -9.40
CA LEU A 22 -1.60 -5.25 -9.10
C LEU A 22 -2.16 -4.22 -8.12
N VAL A 23 -1.50 -4.06 -6.98
CA VAL A 23 -1.87 -3.11 -5.92
C VAL A 23 -0.74 -2.10 -5.78
N MET A 24 -1.08 -0.81 -5.80
CA MET A 24 -0.16 0.28 -5.50
C MET A 24 -0.76 1.11 -4.36
N GLY A 25 0.09 1.47 -3.39
CA GLY A 25 -0.31 2.30 -2.25
C GLY A 25 -0.76 3.69 -2.71
N GLY A 26 -1.61 4.33 -1.91
CA GLY A 26 -2.06 5.70 -2.16
C GLY A 26 -0.92 6.72 -2.11
N SER A 27 -1.12 7.86 -2.77
CA SER A 27 -0.16 8.98 -2.78
C SER A 27 -0.09 9.75 -1.46
N GLU A 28 -1.09 9.62 -0.59
CA GLU A 28 -1.01 10.14 0.78
C GLU A 28 -0.32 9.11 1.69
N GLY A 29 0.98 9.29 1.87
CA GLY A 29 1.66 8.94 3.13
C GLY A 29 1.68 7.47 3.54
N GLY A 30 1.87 6.55 2.59
CA GLY A 30 1.96 5.11 2.86
C GLY A 30 3.38 4.53 2.87
N MET A 31 4.42 5.35 2.94
CA MET A 31 5.66 4.92 3.58
C MET A 31 5.48 5.33 5.04
N GLY A 32 5.69 4.41 5.99
CA GLY A 32 5.90 4.80 7.38
C GLY A 32 7.12 5.71 7.44
N THR A 33 6.92 7.00 7.18
CA THR A 33 7.84 8.06 7.52
C THR A 33 7.35 8.55 8.85
N GLY A 34 7.91 7.99 9.92
CA GLY A 34 7.71 8.49 11.26
C GLY A 34 8.13 9.95 11.34
N THR A 35 7.16 10.85 11.28
CA THR A 35 7.30 12.23 11.75
C THR A 35 5.93 12.85 12.05
N GLY A 36 5.61 12.91 13.35
CA GLY A 36 4.74 13.93 13.95
C GLY A 36 3.50 13.42 14.70
N PRO A 37 2.93 14.23 15.63
CA PRO A 37 3.54 14.70 16.87
C PRO A 37 2.84 14.08 18.10
N GLY A 38 3.45 14.24 19.28
CA GLY A 38 3.05 13.58 20.52
C GLY A 38 1.60 13.78 20.94
N VAL A 39 1.06 12.74 21.60
CA VAL A 39 -0.17 12.80 22.40
C VAL A 39 0.17 12.35 23.82
N GLY A 40 -0.34 13.12 24.78
CA GLY A 40 0.08 13.17 26.17
C GLY A 40 -0.30 11.97 27.07
N PRO A 41 -0.27 12.17 28.40
CA PRO A 41 -0.29 11.09 29.38
C PRO A 41 -1.73 10.60 29.60
N GLY A 42 -2.02 9.36 29.22
CA GLY A 42 -3.31 8.73 29.49
C GLY A 42 -3.24 7.24 29.17
N GLY A 43 -3.12 6.43 30.22
CA GLY A 43 -2.83 5.00 30.16
C GLY A 43 -3.83 4.14 29.39
N GLY A 44 -3.30 3.09 28.78
CA GLY A 44 -4.07 2.03 28.13
C GLY A 44 -3.19 1.18 27.23
N ALA A 45 -2.41 0.27 27.85
CA ALA A 45 -1.64 -0.83 27.26
C ALA A 45 -1.61 -0.91 25.72
N THR A 46 -0.77 -0.13 25.07
CA THR A 46 -0.28 -0.43 23.73
C THR A 46 0.98 -1.26 23.87
N SER A 47 0.87 -2.57 23.64
CA SER A 47 2.03 -3.42 23.43
C SER A 47 2.95 -2.77 22.38
N PRO A 48 4.29 -2.78 22.55
CA PRO A 48 5.21 -2.21 21.58
C PRO A 48 5.31 -3.15 20.39
N GLY A 49 4.27 -3.19 19.56
CA GLY A 49 4.22 -3.97 18.33
C GLY A 49 4.74 -3.10 17.21
N GLY A 50 6.00 -3.31 16.83
CA GLY A 50 6.78 -2.50 15.90
C GLY A 50 6.01 -1.98 14.68
N GLU A 51 6.43 -0.80 14.23
CA GLU A 51 6.06 -0.19 12.97
C GLU A 51 5.92 -1.26 11.89
N ARG A 52 4.68 -1.55 11.49
CA ARG A 52 4.39 -2.66 10.59
C ARG A 52 4.87 -2.28 9.20
N ILE A 53 6.08 -2.71 8.85
CA ILE A 53 6.61 -2.60 7.50
C ILE A 53 5.71 -3.42 6.58
N GLY A 54 4.88 -2.74 5.77
CA GLY A 54 4.01 -3.44 4.84
C GLY A 54 3.07 -2.52 4.08
N LEU A 55 2.73 -2.94 2.85
CA LEU A 55 1.72 -2.28 2.04
C LEU A 55 0.35 -2.38 2.70
N MET A 56 -0.28 -1.24 2.88
CA MET A 56 -1.64 -1.12 3.36
C MET A 56 -2.58 -0.91 2.18
N ALA A 57 -3.56 -1.79 2.03
CA ALA A 57 -4.59 -1.69 1.01
C ALA A 57 -5.84 -1.05 1.63
N ASP A 58 -6.11 0.17 1.22
CA ASP A 58 -7.18 1.03 1.70
C ASP A 58 -7.97 1.62 0.53
N LYS A 59 -8.90 2.53 0.83
CA LYS A 59 -9.68 3.26 -0.20
C LYS A 59 -8.84 4.13 -1.15
N ASN A 60 -7.61 4.49 -0.78
CA ASN A 60 -6.70 5.31 -1.57
C ASN A 60 -5.77 4.47 -2.46
N SER A 61 -5.80 3.15 -2.30
CA SER A 61 -4.96 2.22 -3.04
C SER A 61 -5.47 2.02 -4.47
N LEU A 62 -4.57 2.07 -5.45
CA LEU A 62 -4.90 1.72 -6.83
C LEU A 62 -4.82 0.21 -7.01
N VAL A 63 -5.96 -0.40 -7.33
CA VAL A 63 -6.07 -1.84 -7.56
C VAL A 63 -6.60 -2.11 -8.96
N ILE A 64 -5.82 -2.86 -9.73
CA ILE A 64 -6.19 -3.24 -11.09
C ILE A 64 -6.01 -4.76 -11.27
N GLN A 65 -6.99 -5.43 -11.87
CA GLN A 65 -6.94 -6.88 -12.09
C GLN A 65 -5.79 -7.22 -13.04
N TRP A 66 -4.94 -8.17 -12.64
CA TRP A 66 -3.77 -8.58 -13.39
C TRP A 66 -4.11 -9.00 -14.82
N ARG A 67 -3.28 -8.58 -15.77
CA ARG A 67 -3.29 -9.02 -17.16
C ARG A 67 -1.88 -9.45 -17.55
N ASP A 68 -1.73 -10.54 -18.29
CA ASP A 68 -0.41 -11.10 -18.62
C ASP A 68 0.50 -10.12 -19.38
N VAL A 69 -0.13 -9.25 -20.20
CA VAL A 69 0.56 -8.16 -20.91
C VAL A 69 1.27 -7.19 -19.97
N TRP A 70 0.86 -7.09 -18.70
CA TRP A 70 1.49 -6.23 -17.71
C TRP A 70 2.79 -6.79 -17.17
N THR A 71 2.99 -8.12 -17.15
CA THR A 71 4.26 -8.73 -16.71
C THR A 71 5.46 -8.10 -17.43
N ARG A 72 5.35 -8.00 -18.77
CA ARG A 72 6.41 -7.43 -19.62
C ARG A 72 6.58 -5.93 -19.37
N ARG A 73 5.48 -5.19 -19.18
CA ARG A 73 5.49 -3.75 -18.91
C ARG A 73 6.11 -3.44 -17.55
N LEU A 74 5.73 -4.17 -16.52
CA LEU A 74 6.22 -4.00 -15.15
C LEU A 74 7.71 -4.34 -15.04
N ARG A 75 8.16 -5.41 -15.71
CA ARG A 75 9.61 -5.71 -15.82
C ARG A 75 10.39 -4.58 -16.50
N LYS A 76 9.85 -3.96 -17.56
CA LYS A 76 10.50 -2.80 -18.21
C LYS A 76 10.53 -1.59 -17.28
N PHE A 77 9.45 -1.34 -16.55
CA PHE A 77 9.34 -0.25 -15.57
C PHE A 77 10.38 -0.41 -14.45
N GLN A 78 10.41 -1.56 -13.77
CA GLN A 78 11.38 -1.85 -12.70
C GLN A 78 12.83 -1.77 -13.19
N ARG A 79 13.12 -2.17 -14.44
CA ARG A 79 14.46 -2.01 -15.03
C ARG A 79 14.82 -0.56 -15.25
N LYS A 80 13.87 0.31 -15.60
CA LYS A 80 14.09 1.77 -15.71
C LYS A 80 14.30 2.39 -14.33
N GLU A 81 13.50 1.99 -13.35
CA GLU A 81 13.63 2.41 -11.95
C GLU A 81 15.01 2.06 -11.37
N LYS A 82 15.46 0.81 -11.52
CA LYS A 82 16.82 0.38 -11.10
C LYS A 82 17.95 1.16 -11.77
N LYS A 83 17.69 1.80 -12.91
CA LYS A 83 18.64 2.67 -13.62
C LYS A 83 18.48 4.15 -13.25
N GLY A 84 17.62 4.49 -12.30
CA GLY A 84 17.30 5.87 -11.91
C GLY A 84 16.51 6.66 -12.95
N LYS A 85 15.91 5.99 -13.95
CA LYS A 85 15.21 6.62 -15.08
C LYS A 85 13.69 6.66 -14.88
N CYS A 86 13.24 7.02 -13.67
CA CYS A 86 11.84 7.27 -13.42
C CYS A 86 11.46 8.63 -13.99
N SER A 87 10.50 8.67 -14.90
CA SER A 87 9.85 9.92 -15.28
C SER A 87 8.99 10.41 -14.10
N LYS A 88 8.86 11.73 -13.96
CA LYS A 88 7.87 12.30 -13.04
C LYS A 88 6.49 11.80 -13.46
N ALA A 89 5.74 11.27 -12.49
CA ALA A 89 4.39 10.76 -12.67
C ALA A 89 3.38 11.90 -12.76
#